data_AF-G0JPB8-F1
#
_entry.id   AF-G0JPB8-F1
#
_cell.length_a   1.000
_cell.length_b   1.000
_cell.length_c   1.000
_cell.angle_alpha   90.00
_cell.angle_beta   90.00
_cell.angle_gamma   90.00
#
_symmetry.space_group_name_H-M   'P 1'
#
loop_
_entity.id
_entity.type
_entity.pdbx_description
1 polymer ?
#
loop_
_entity_poly.entity_id
_entity_poly.type
_entity_poly.pdbx_seq_one_letter_code
_entity_poly.pdbx_strand_id
1 'polypeptide(L)' 'MSDPAFWLCVSNVDYEVSLEPRKVYEGMPDLEAQMLGMIRVIDESGEDYLFPVSLFLPIALPHDVAVAVHRLAV' A
#
# COMPACT_ATOMS: atom_id res chain seq x y z
N MET A 1 14.66 -9.37 -3.26
CA MET A 1 14.49 -7.91 -3.30
C MET A 1 13.35 -7.62 -2.35
N SER A 2 13.54 -6.73 -1.38
CA SER A 2 12.54 -6.49 -0.32
C SER A 2 11.41 -5.63 -0.87
N ASP A 3 10.17 -5.96 -0.52
CA ASP A 3 9.01 -5.17 -0.90
C ASP A 3 9.08 -3.75 -0.32
N PRO A 4 8.62 -2.73 -1.06
CA PRO A 4 8.45 -1.39 -0.54
C PRO A 4 7.53 -1.42 0.67
N ALA A 5 7.99 -0.84 1.78
CA ALA A 5 7.18 -0.72 2.99
C ALA A 5 5.99 0.23 2.81
N PHE A 6 6.05 1.17 1.85
CA PHE A 6 5.00 2.16 1.63
C PHE A 6 4.70 2.35 0.14
N TRP A 7 3.42 2.56 -0.15
CA TRP A 7 2.88 2.72 -1.49
C TRP A 7 1.96 3.92 -1.56
N LEU A 8 2.16 4.79 -2.55
CA LEU A 8 1.23 5.88 -2.85
C LEU A 8 0.18 5.39 -3.85
N CYS A 9 -1.09 5.44 -3.48
CA CYS A 9 -2.19 5.19 -4.42
C CYS A 9 -2.25 6.35 -5.43
N VAL A 10 -2.08 6.05 -6.72
CA VAL A 10 -2.16 7.07 -7.79
C VAL A 10 -3.49 7.03 -8.54
N SER A 11 -4.22 5.91 -8.43
CA SER A 11 -5.52 5.69 -9.05
C SER A 11 -6.32 4.68 -8.23
N ASN A 12 -7.63 4.85 -8.18
CA ASN A 12 -8.57 3.92 -7.55
C ASN A 12 -9.62 3.38 -8.53
N VAL A 13 -9.35 3.45 -9.83
CA VAL A 13 -10.25 2.93 -10.88
C VAL A 13 -10.63 1.48 -10.57
N ASP A 14 -11.92 1.19 -10.58
CA ASP A 14 -12.54 -0.10 -10.25
C ASP A 14 -12.48 -0.50 -8.75
N TYR A 15 -11.93 0.38 -7.90
CA TYR A 15 -11.75 0.17 -6.45
C TYR A 15 -12.12 1.43 -5.63
N GLU A 16 -13.09 2.21 -6.08
CA GLU A 16 -13.40 3.54 -5.52
C GLU A 16 -13.87 3.51 -4.07
N VAL A 17 -14.35 2.36 -3.59
CA VAL A 17 -14.78 2.15 -2.20
C VAL A 17 -13.62 1.74 -1.31
N SER A 18 -12.59 1.10 -1.86
CA SER A 18 -11.47 0.52 -1.10
C SER A 18 -10.22 1.40 -1.13
N LEU A 19 -10.04 2.20 -2.19
CA LEU A 19 -8.83 2.98 -2.41
C LEU A 19 -9.11 4.48 -2.51
N GLU A 20 -8.25 5.25 -1.83
CA GLU A 20 -8.25 6.70 -1.84
C GLU A 20 -7.03 7.23 -2.63
N PRO A 21 -7.23 7.94 -3.75
CA PRO A 21 -6.12 8.51 -4.52
C PRO A 21 -5.29 9.49 -3.69
N ARG A 22 -3.98 9.38 -3.81
CA ARG A 22 -2.92 10.12 -3.08
C ARG A 22 -2.79 9.76 -1.59
N LYS A 23 -3.53 8.77 -1.11
CA LYS A 23 -3.29 8.18 0.21
C LYS A 23 -2.05 7.28 0.17
N VAL A 24 -1.30 7.28 1.27
CA VAL A 24 -0.18 6.36 1.48
C VAL A 24 -0.70 5.14 2.23
N TYR A 25 -0.37 3.97 1.69
CA TYR A 25 -0.69 2.68 2.25
C TYR A 25 0.58 1.97 2.68
N GLU A 26 0.50 1.19 3.75
CA GLU A 26 1.61 0.33 4.17
C GLU A 26 1.56 -0.99 3.41
N GLY A 27 2.70 -1.44 2.88
CA GLY A 27 2.82 -2.67 2.11
C GLY A 27 3.30 -3.83 2.98
N MET A 28 2.77 -5.02 2.72
CA MET A 28 3.24 -6.27 3.33
C MET A 28 3.96 -7.13 2.28
N PRO A 29 5.12 -7.74 2.61
CA PRO A 29 5.79 -8.62 1.68
C PRO A 29 4.94 -9.83 1.30
N ASP A 30 4.75 -10.05 0.00
CA ASP A 30 3.95 -11.15 -0.53
C ASP A 30 4.46 -11.53 -1.92
N LEU A 31 5.24 -12.61 -1.98
CA LEU A 31 5.86 -13.07 -3.23
C LEU A 31 4.81 -13.63 -4.21
N GLU A 32 3.77 -14.28 -3.71
CA GLU A 32 2.73 -14.87 -4.54
C GLU A 32 1.91 -13.77 -5.23
N ALA A 33 1.54 -12.72 -4.48
CA ALA A 33 0.88 -11.54 -5.03
C ALA A 33 1.73 -10.86 -6.10
N GLN A 34 3.02 -10.66 -5.85
CA GLN A 34 3.94 -10.04 -6.81
C GLN A 34 4.01 -10.81 -8.13
N MET A 35 4.04 -12.15 -8.07
CA MET A 35 4.03 -12.98 -9.27
C MET A 35 2.76 -12.80 -10.11
N LEU A 36 1.67 -12.34 -9.50
CA LEU A 36 0.40 -12.03 -10.16
C LEU A 36 0.26 -10.54 -10.54
N GLY A 37 1.29 -9.72 -10.34
CA GLY A 37 1.22 -8.27 -10.56
C GLY A 37 0.38 -7.54 -9.52
N MET A 38 0.26 -8.12 -8.32
CA MET A 38 -0.51 -7.60 -7.20
C MET A 38 0.44 -7.15 -6.08
N ILE A 39 -0.04 -6.25 -5.23
CA ILE A 39 0.60 -5.87 -3.96
C ILE A 39 -0.39 -6.07 -2.81
N ARG A 40 0.15 -6.42 -1.65
CA ARG A 40 -0.63 -6.50 -0.41
C ARG A 40 -0.42 -5.22 0.39
N VAL A 41 -1.50 -4.51 0.67
CA VAL A 41 -1.46 -3.28 1.46
C VAL A 41 -2.44 -3.33 2.62
N ILE A 42 -2.13 -2.60 3.69
CA ILE A 42 -2.95 -2.48 4.89
C ILE A 42 -3.73 -1.17 4.83
N ASP A 43 -5.03 -1.23 5.11
CA ASP A 43 -5.90 -0.04 5.19
C ASP A 43 -5.99 0.52 6.63
N GLU A 44 -6.83 1.55 6.83
CA GLU A 44 -7.03 2.18 8.15
C GLU A 44 -7.67 1.26 9.20
N SER A 45 -8.29 0.16 8.80
CA SER A 45 -8.86 -0.82 9.73
C SER A 45 -7.82 -1.81 10.25
N GLY A 46 -6.62 -1.82 9.64
CA GLY A 46 -5.57 -2.79 9.93
C GLY A 46 -5.74 -4.11 9.17
N GLU A 47 -6.75 -4.22 8.31
CA GLU A 47 -6.96 -5.36 7.44
C GLU A 47 -6.08 -5.24 6.18
N ASP A 48 -5.61 -6.38 5.68
CA ASP A 48 -4.76 -6.44 4.50
C ASP A 48 -5.52 -6.89 3.25
N TYR A 49 -5.25 -6.22 2.13
CA TYR A 49 -5.93 -6.46 0.85
C TYR A 49 -4.95 -6.49 -0.32
N LEU A 50 -5.33 -7.23 -1.37
CA LEU A 50 -4.57 -7.34 -2.61
C LEU A 50 -5.14 -6.41 -3.69
N PHE A 51 -4.26 -5.60 -4.29
CA PHE A 51 -4.61 -4.73 -5.40
C PHE A 51 -3.59 -4.81 -6.54
N PRO A 52 -3.97 -4.48 -7.78
CA PRO A 52 -3.03 -4.38 -8.89
C PRO A 52 -1.93 -3.36 -8.60
N VAL A 53 -0.67 -3.76 -8.79
CA VAL A 53 0.50 -2.89 -8.57
C VAL A 53 0.46 -1.60 -9.40
N SER A 54 -0.22 -1.64 -10.56
CA SER A 54 -0.38 -0.49 -11.46
C SER A 54 -1.16 0.68 -10.87
N LEU A 55 -1.91 0.47 -9.79
CA LEU A 55 -2.64 1.53 -9.08
C LEU A 55 -1.75 2.32 -8.12
N PHE A 56 -0.50 1.89 -7.92
CA PHE A 56 0.39 2.41 -6.90
C PHE A 56 1.76 2.80 -7.44
N LEU A 57 2.43 3.68 -6.69
CA LEU A 57 3.85 3.95 -6.84
C LEU A 57 4.57 3.60 -5.53
N PRO A 58 5.71 2.89 -5.59
CA PRO A 58 6.52 2.64 -4.40
C PRO A 58 7.16 3.94 -3.95
N ILE A 59 7.12 4.21 -2.65
CA ILE A 59 7.73 5.42 -2.07
C ILE A 59 8.65 5.06 -0.90
N ALA A 60 9.71 5.84 -0.76
CA ALA A 60 10.54 5.85 0.45
C ALA A 60 10.14 7.06 1.29
N LEU A 61 9.75 6.82 2.53
CA LEU A 61 9.44 7.89 3.48
C LEU A 61 10.66 8.15 4.38
N PRO A 62 10.95 9.41 4.73
CA PRO A 62 11.85 9.71 5.84
C PRO A 62 11.37 8.98 7.10
N HIS A 63 12.32 8.55 7.95
CA HIS A 63 12.05 7.75 9.15
C HIS A 63 10.88 8.29 9.99
N ASP A 64 10.89 9.57 10.32
CA ASP A 64 9.86 10.16 11.19
C ASP A 64 8.47 10.19 10.54
N VAL A 65 8.43 10.30 9.20
CA VAL A 65 7.17 10.22 8.44
C VAL A 65 6.68 8.77 8.40
N ALA A 66 7.56 7.80 8.17
CA ALA A 66 7.21 6.38 8.21
C ALA A 66 6.60 5.99 9.57
N VAL A 67 7.21 6.43 10.67
CA VAL A 67 6.69 6.17 12.04
C VAL A 67 5.32 6.82 12.28
N ALA A 68 5.05 7.98 11.67
CA ALA A 68 3.76 8.65 11.77
C ALA A 68 2.67 7.95 10.94
N VAL A 69 3.01 7.44 9.75
CA VAL A 69 2.09 6.75 8.83
C VAL A 69 1.76 5.33 9.32
N HIS A 70 2.75 4.59 9.84
CA HIS A 70 2.61 3.23 10.38
C HIS A 70 1.53 3.11 11.48
N ARG A 71 1.13 4.23 12.09
CA ARG A 71 0.21 4.29 13.24
C ARG A 71 -1.25 4.61 12.90
N LEU A 72 -1.64 4.71 11.63
CA LEU A 72 -3.05 4.86 11.26
C LEU A 72 -3.90 3.58 11.43
N ALA A 73 -3.29 2.48 11.88
CA ALA A 73 -3.94 1.19 12.15
C ALA A 73 -4.12 0.88 13.67
N VAL A 74 -4.36 1.91 14.51
CA VAL A 74 -4.65 1.72 15.96
C VAL A 74 -6.05 2.19 16.32
#